data_AF-A0A7M2XBD1-F1
#
_entry.id   AF-A0A7M2XBD1-F1
#
_cell.length_a   1.000
_cell.length_b   1.000
_cell.length_c   1.000
_cell.angle_alpha   90.00
_cell.angle_beta   90.00
_cell.angle_gamma   90.00
#
_symmetry.space_group_name_H-M   'P 1'
#
loop_
_entity.id
_entity.type
_entity.pdbx_description
1 polymer ?
#
loop_
_entity_poly.entity_id
_entity_poly.type
_entity_poly.pdbx_seq_one_letter_code
_entity_poly.pdbx_strand_id
1 'polypeptide(L)'
;MSEHNSTWTPDPSPSEAGIGAAIKALIDDGQTLLEAEIAYRKAQASYGLGEAKAIIVFLLLGLAFGFFTLLAIVVGLLLALAHYVGVWGALAIVGGALALLAVICLARATKRIRAAKAALSAGGKP
;
A
#
# COMPACT_ATOMS: atom_id res chain seq x y z
N MET A 1 -38.13 -18.03 60.60
CA MET A 1 -37.53 -16.93 59.83
C MET A 1 -36.03 -16.99 60.06
N SER A 2 -35.31 -17.64 59.15
CA SER A 2 -33.87 -17.83 59.19
C SER A 2 -33.22 -16.64 58.49
N GLU A 3 -32.55 -15.78 59.26
CA GLU A 3 -31.87 -14.60 58.73
C GLU A 3 -30.64 -15.06 57.93
N HIS A 4 -30.68 -14.83 56.62
CA HIS A 4 -29.59 -15.12 55.69
C HIS A 4 -28.51 -14.07 55.91
N ASN A 5 -27.56 -14.35 56.82
CA ASN A 5 -26.36 -13.53 57.04
C ASN A 5 -25.46 -13.60 55.80
N SER A 6 -25.77 -12.75 54.82
CA SER A 6 -24.88 -12.40 53.73
C SER A 6 -23.69 -11.65 54.32
N THR A 7 -22.69 -12.40 54.78
CA THR A 7 -21.36 -11.87 55.03
C THR A 7 -20.85 -11.36 53.69
N TRP A 8 -21.11 -10.08 53.42
CA TRP A 8 -20.40 -9.34 52.39
C TRP A 8 -18.94 -9.35 52.82
N THR A 9 -18.18 -10.29 52.27
CA THR A 9 -16.73 -10.22 52.23
C THR A 9 -16.41 -9.18 51.18
N PRO A 10 -15.88 -8.00 51.53
CA PRO A 10 -15.32 -7.11 50.52
C PRO A 10 -14.34 -7.93 49.67
N ASP A 11 -14.49 -7.87 48.35
CA ASP A 11 -13.40 -8.29 47.48
C ASP A 11 -12.14 -7.55 47.97
N PRO A 12 -11.00 -8.25 48.16
CA PRO A 12 -9.81 -7.62 48.69
C PRO A 12 -9.50 -6.39 47.85
N SER A 13 -9.52 -5.22 48.49
CA SER A 13 -9.20 -3.97 47.82
C SER A 13 -7.83 -4.12 47.13
N PRO A 14 -7.64 -3.60 45.91
CA PRO A 14 -6.41 -3.79 45.13
C PRO A 14 -5.13 -3.31 45.84
N SER A 15 -5.27 -2.59 46.95
CA SER A 15 -4.19 -2.27 47.90
C SER A 15 -3.55 -3.48 48.59
N GLU A 16 -4.27 -4.59 48.83
CA GLU A 16 -3.71 -5.81 49.44
C GLU A 16 -2.99 -6.71 48.43
N ALA A 17 -3.47 -6.73 47.19
CA ALA A 17 -2.75 -7.29 46.05
C ALA A 17 -1.67 -6.30 45.63
N GLY A 18 -0.59 -6.21 46.41
CA GLY A 18 0.44 -5.17 46.31
C GLY A 18 0.84 -4.82 44.87
N ILE A 19 1.26 -3.58 44.65
CA ILE A 19 1.51 -2.89 43.36
C ILE A 19 2.03 -3.79 42.21
N GLY A 20 2.88 -4.79 42.50
CA GLY A 20 3.30 -5.80 41.52
C GLY A 20 2.16 -6.62 40.88
N ALA A 21 1.11 -6.97 41.62
CA ALA A 21 -0.08 -7.64 41.11
C ALA A 21 -0.93 -6.71 40.23
N ALA A 22 -1.06 -5.43 40.60
CA ALA A 22 -1.72 -4.43 39.77
C ALA A 22 -0.96 -4.18 38.45
N ILE A 23 0.38 -4.08 38.49
CA ILE A 23 1.22 -3.96 37.29
C ILE A 23 1.09 -5.21 36.41
N LYS A 24 1.04 -6.40 37.01
CA LYS A 24 0.84 -7.65 36.27
C LYS A 24 -0.52 -7.71 35.58
N ALA A 25 -1.58 -7.25 36.25
CA ALA A 25 -2.91 -7.16 35.66
C ALA A 25 -2.97 -6.16 34.49
N LEU A 26 -2.32 -4.99 34.62
CA LEU A 26 -2.19 -4.01 33.53
C LEU A 26 -1.39 -4.54 32.33
N ILE A 27 -0.39 -5.38 32.56
CA ILE A 27 0.40 -6.03 31.52
C ILE A 27 -0.41 -7.11 30.79
N ASP A 28 -1.18 -7.92 31.53
CA ASP A 28 -2.07 -8.95 30.96
C ASP A 28 -3.20 -8.32 30.12
N ASP A 29 -3.83 -7.25 30.64
CA ASP A 29 -4.86 -6.50 29.91
C ASP A 29 -4.27 -5.81 28.67
N GLY A 30 -3.05 -5.27 28.79
CA GLY A 30 -2.32 -4.65 27.67
C GLY A 30 -1.97 -5.65 26.57
N GLN A 31 -1.59 -6.88 26.92
CA GLN A 31 -1.35 -7.95 25.94
C GLN A 31 -2.62 -8.34 25.20
N THR A 32 -3.72 -8.50 25.93
CA THR A 32 -5.02 -8.88 25.36
C THR A 32 -5.53 -7.83 24.36
N LEU A 33 -5.36 -6.54 24.68
CA LEU A 33 -5.69 -5.44 23.75
C LEU A 33 -4.77 -5.39 22.52
N LEU A 34 -3.47 -5.66 22.70
CA LEU A 34 -2.54 -5.72 21.57
C LEU A 34 -2.88 -6.86 20.61
N GLU A 35 -3.22 -8.03 21.14
CA GLU A 35 -3.61 -9.19 20.33
C GLU A 35 -4.88 -8.92 19.53
N ALA A 36 -5.85 -8.20 20.10
CA ALA A 36 -7.06 -7.77 19.40
C ALA A 36 -6.77 -6.78 18.26
N GLU A 37 -5.90 -5.79 18.47
CA GLU A 37 -5.53 -4.79 17.45
C GLU A 37 -4.74 -5.42 16.30
N ILE A 38 -3.83 -6.36 16.63
CA ILE A 38 -3.07 -7.14 15.64
C ILE A 38 -4.01 -8.02 14.83
N ALA A 39 -4.96 -8.70 15.47
CA ALA A 39 -5.95 -9.52 14.79
C ALA A 39 -6.85 -8.68 13.88
N TYR A 40 -7.25 -7.48 14.31
CA TYR A 40 -8.05 -6.55 13.52
C TYR A 40 -7.28 -6.01 12.30
N ARG A 41 -6.01 -5.60 12.46
CA ARG A 41 -5.17 -5.16 11.34
C ARG A 41 -4.81 -6.29 10.39
N LYS A 42 -4.62 -7.50 10.90
CA LYS A 42 -4.42 -8.71 10.09
C LYS A 42 -5.67 -9.08 9.31
N ALA A 43 -6.86 -8.93 9.90
CA ALA A 43 -8.13 -9.13 9.22
C ALA A 43 -8.39 -8.08 8.13
N GLN A 44 -8.04 -6.82 8.38
CA GLN A 44 -8.12 -5.76 7.38
C GLN A 44 -7.14 -5.99 6.22
N ALA A 45 -5.92 -6.46 6.52
CA ALA A 45 -4.93 -6.84 5.52
C ALA A 45 -5.36 -8.08 4.71
N SER A 46 -5.98 -9.09 5.34
CA SER A 46 -6.43 -10.30 4.64
C SER A 46 -7.69 -10.07 3.80
N TYR A 47 -8.61 -9.21 4.23
CA TYR A 47 -9.79 -8.83 3.46
C TYR A 47 -9.39 -8.02 2.21
N GLY A 48 -8.44 -7.09 2.36
CA GLY A 48 -7.86 -6.37 1.22
C GLY A 48 -7.13 -7.27 0.23
N LEU A 49 -6.64 -8.45 0.64
CA LEU A 49 -5.90 -9.38 -0.21
C LEU A 49 -6.77 -10.00 -1.32
N GLY A 50 -8.04 -10.28 -1.03
CA GLY A 50 -8.98 -10.86 -2.01
C GLY A 50 -9.30 -9.90 -3.15
N GLU A 51 -9.65 -8.66 -2.81
CA GLU A 51 -9.88 -7.59 -3.79
C GLU A 51 -8.59 -7.14 -4.47
N ALA A 52 -7.47 -7.10 -3.74
CA ALA A 52 -6.16 -6.79 -4.31
C ALA A 52 -5.79 -7.75 -5.44
N LYS A 53 -6.15 -9.04 -5.36
CA LYS A 53 -5.91 -9.99 -6.45
C LYS A 53 -6.65 -9.60 -7.72
N ALA A 54 -7.93 -9.24 -7.62
CA ALA A 54 -8.71 -8.79 -8.77
C ALA A 54 -8.14 -7.48 -9.35
N ILE A 55 -7.80 -6.51 -8.48
CA ILE A 55 -7.19 -5.24 -8.89
C ILE A 55 -5.86 -5.48 -9.62
N ILE A 56 -5.00 -6.37 -9.11
CA ILE A 56 -3.73 -6.73 -9.74
C ILE A 56 -3.98 -7.35 -11.12
N VAL A 57 -4.94 -8.27 -11.24
CA VAL A 57 -5.28 -8.88 -12.54
C VAL A 57 -5.77 -7.82 -13.54
N PHE A 58 -6.67 -6.93 -13.13
CA PHE A 58 -7.14 -5.85 -14.00
C PHE A 58 -6.03 -4.85 -14.35
N LEU A 59 -5.11 -4.54 -13.43
CA LEU A 59 -3.95 -3.69 -13.72
C LEU A 59 -3.00 -4.34 -14.72
N LEU A 60 -2.70 -5.63 -14.57
CA LEU A 60 -1.87 -6.36 -15.52
C LEU A 60 -2.53 -6.44 -16.89
N LEU A 61 -3.83 -6.72 -16.93
CA LEU A 61 -4.58 -6.79 -18.18
C LEU A 61 -4.68 -5.42 -18.86
N GLY A 62 -4.93 -4.36 -18.10
CA GLY A 62 -4.93 -2.98 -18.58
C GLY A 62 -3.55 -2.54 -19.08
N LEU A 63 -2.47 -2.92 -18.39
CA LEU A 63 -1.11 -2.67 -18.83
C LEU A 63 -0.78 -3.40 -20.13
N ALA A 64 -1.19 -4.67 -20.24
CA ALA A 64 -0.99 -5.48 -21.44
C ALA A 64 -1.74 -4.88 -22.65
N PHE A 65 -3.03 -4.57 -22.49
CA PHE A 65 -3.80 -3.93 -23.55
C PHE A 65 -3.27 -2.55 -23.91
N GLY A 66 -2.92 -1.73 -22.92
CA GLY A 66 -2.30 -0.42 -23.16
C GLY A 66 -0.99 -0.53 -23.95
N PHE A 67 -0.17 -1.54 -23.63
CA PHE A 67 1.06 -1.82 -24.37
C PHE A 67 0.78 -2.25 -25.82
N PHE A 68 -0.19 -3.15 -26.04
CA PHE A 68 -0.58 -3.56 -27.39
C PHE A 68 -1.17 -2.42 -28.21
N THR A 69 -2.00 -1.57 -27.60
CA THR A 69 -2.52 -0.35 -28.24
C THR A 69 -1.39 0.59 -28.63
N LEU A 70 -0.43 0.83 -27.74
CA LEU A 70 0.73 1.65 -28.04
C LEU A 70 1.54 1.06 -29.20
N LEU A 71 1.78 -0.25 -29.21
CA LEU A 71 2.47 -0.95 -30.30
C LEU A 71 1.71 -0.81 -31.64
N ALA A 72 0.39 -1.02 -31.63
CA ALA A 72 -0.46 -0.89 -32.81
C ALA A 72 -0.43 0.55 -33.36
N ILE A 73 -0.45 1.56 -32.49
CA ILE A 73 -0.31 2.98 -32.88
C ILE A 73 1.05 3.22 -33.53
N VAL A 74 2.14 2.74 -32.92
CA VAL A 74 3.49 2.93 -33.46
C VAL A 74 3.62 2.27 -34.83
N VAL A 75 3.18 1.02 -34.97
CA VAL A 75 3.22 0.29 -36.25
C VAL A 75 2.34 0.99 -37.30
N GLY A 76 1.11 1.38 -36.94
CA GLY A 76 0.21 2.09 -37.83
C GLY A 76 0.78 3.43 -38.30
N LEU A 77 1.42 4.18 -37.40
CA LEU A 77 2.04 5.47 -37.72
C LEU A 77 3.27 5.31 -38.61
N LEU A 78 4.10 4.29 -38.37
CA LEU A 78 5.22 3.96 -39.25
C LEU A 78 4.75 3.59 -40.65
N LEU A 79 3.73 2.74 -40.78
CA LEU A 79 3.18 2.34 -42.09
C LEU A 79 2.55 3.52 -42.82
N ALA A 80 1.78 4.36 -42.12
CA ALA A 80 1.16 5.54 -42.69
C ALA A 80 2.21 6.56 -43.17
N LEU A 81 3.20 6.87 -42.31
CA LEU A 81 4.18 7.91 -42.59
C LEU A 81 5.24 7.45 -43.60
N ALA A 82 5.56 6.16 -43.64
CA ALA A 82 6.50 5.60 -44.60
C ALA A 82 6.09 5.86 -46.06
N HIS A 83 4.77 5.96 -46.35
CA HIS A 83 4.29 6.30 -47.68
C HIS A 83 4.65 7.73 -48.12
N TYR A 84 4.85 8.66 -47.17
CA TYR A 84 5.12 10.07 -47.47
C TYR A 84 6.60 10.44 -47.40
N VAL A 85 7.33 9.92 -46.40
CA VAL A 85 8.73 10.32 -46.12
C VAL A 85 9.72 9.16 -46.22
N GLY A 86 9.26 7.98 -46.63
CA GLY A 86 10.04 6.75 -46.65
C GLY A 86 10.21 6.12 -45.26
N VAL A 87 10.66 4.87 -45.25
CA VAL A 87 10.79 4.05 -44.04
C VAL A 87 11.75 4.66 -43.03
N TRP A 88 12.91 5.15 -43.50
CA TRP A 88 13.92 5.75 -42.63
C TRP A 88 13.47 7.08 -42.03
N GLY A 89 12.78 7.92 -42.81
CA GLY A 89 12.21 9.18 -42.31
C GLY A 89 11.13 8.92 -41.26
N ALA A 90 10.24 7.96 -41.51
CA ALA A 90 9.20 7.58 -40.58
C ALA A 90 9.78 7.06 -39.25
N LEU A 91 10.81 6.21 -39.31
CA LEU A 91 11.50 5.70 -38.13
C LEU A 91 12.15 6.82 -37.31
N ALA A 92 12.84 7.75 -37.97
CA ALA A 92 13.50 8.87 -37.29
C ALA A 92 12.48 9.78 -36.59
N ILE A 93 11.35 10.08 -37.24
CA ILE A 93 10.31 10.95 -36.69
C ILE A 93 9.59 10.27 -35.52
N VAL A 94 9.02 9.08 -35.75
CA VAL A 94 8.22 8.38 -34.75
C VAL A 94 9.10 7.91 -33.60
N GLY A 95 10.24 7.27 -33.91
CA GLY A 95 11.20 6.81 -32.91
C GLY A 95 11.81 7.96 -32.12
N GLY A 96 12.17 9.06 -32.78
CA GLY A 96 12.68 10.27 -32.13
C GLY A 96 11.66 10.90 -31.18
N ALA A 97 10.40 11.02 -31.60
CA ALA A 97 9.32 11.54 -30.75
C ALA A 97 9.07 10.65 -29.52
N LEU A 98 9.02 9.34 -29.69
CA LEU A 98 8.86 8.40 -28.58
C LEU A 98 10.06 8.42 -27.63
N ALA A 99 11.29 8.49 -28.15
CA ALA A 99 12.50 8.60 -27.33
C ALA A 99 12.49 9.88 -26.49
N LEU A 100 12.11 11.01 -27.08
CA LEU A 100 11.99 12.29 -26.36
C LEU A 100 10.93 12.21 -25.26
N LEU A 101 9.75 11.66 -25.56
CA LEU A 101 8.70 11.43 -24.56
C LEU A 101 9.19 10.51 -23.43
N ALA A 102 9.90 9.43 -23.75
CA ALA A 102 10.45 8.51 -22.76
C ALA A 102 11.43 9.22 -21.81
N VAL A 103 12.33 10.05 -22.34
CA VAL A 103 13.26 10.86 -21.53
C VAL A 103 12.50 11.80 -20.60
N ILE A 104 11.48 12.51 -21.10
CA ILE A 104 10.66 13.40 -20.28
C ILE A 104 9.95 12.63 -19.15
N CYS A 105 9.32 11.50 -19.46
CA CYS A 105 8.64 10.67 -18.48
C CYS A 105 9.60 10.16 -17.41
N LEU A 106 10.79 9.67 -17.79
CA LEU A 106 11.79 9.19 -16.85
C LEU A 106 12.35 10.32 -15.97
N ALA A 107 12.58 11.50 -16.54
CA ALA A 107 13.00 12.68 -15.79
C ALA A 107 11.94 13.13 -14.77
N ARG A 108 10.65 13.06 -15.12
CA ARG A 108 9.54 13.37 -14.20
C ARG A 108 9.41 12.32 -13.10
N ALA A 109 9.49 11.04 -13.45
CA ALA A 109 9.40 9.92 -12.51
C ALA A 109 10.53 9.98 -11.47
N THR A 110 11.76 10.18 -11.91
CA THR A 110 12.92 10.29 -11.01
C THR A 110 12.80 11.47 -10.04
N LYS A 111 12.32 12.63 -10.51
CA LYS A 111 12.03 13.79 -9.63
C LYS A 111 10.98 13.44 -8.58
N ARG A 112 9.90 12.75 -8.97
CA ARG A 112 8.83 12.36 -8.05
C ARG A 112 9.28 11.34 -7.01
N ILE A 113 10.09 10.36 -7.41
CA ILE A 113 10.69 9.37 -6.50
C ILE A 113 11.61 10.05 -5.50
N ARG A 114 12.45 11.00 -5.95
CA ARG A 114 13.32 11.77 -5.05
C ARG A 114 12.52 12.59 -4.03
N ALA A 115 11.44 13.25 -4.47
CA ALA A 115 10.58 14.00 -3.56
C ALA A 115 9.90 13.09 -2.51
N ALA A 116 9.43 11.90 -2.92
CA ALA A 116 8.87 10.92 -1.99
C ALA A 116 9.92 10.44 -0.98
N LYS A 117 11.13 10.11 -1.44
CA LYS A 117 12.25 9.73 -0.56
C LYS A 117 12.62 10.83 0.43
N ALA A 118 12.69 12.08 -0.03
CA ALA A 118 13.00 13.23 0.81
C ALA A 118 11.97 13.41 1.94
N ALA A 119 10.68 13.31 1.62
CA ALA A 119 9.60 13.39 2.61
C ALA A 119 9.71 12.29 3.69
N LEU A 120 10.04 11.06 3.29
CA LEU A 120 10.24 9.95 4.23
C LEU A 120 11.49 10.15 5.12
N SER A 121 12.57 10.71 4.58
CA SER A 121 13.79 10.99 5.36
C SER A 121 13.67 12.21 6.29
N ALA A 122 12.85 13.20 5.92
CA ALA A 122 12.65 14.41 6.72
C ALA A 122 11.78 14.16 7.96
N GLY A 123 10.83 13.21 7.89
CA GLY A 123 10.06 12.77 9.04
C GLY A 123 10.81 11.86 10.02
N GLY A 124 12.08 11.51 9.72
CA GLY A 124 12.93 10.63 10.52
C GLY A 124 14.09 11.31 11.26
N LYS A 125 14.15 12.66 11.30
CA LYS A 125 15.09 13.35 12.19
C LYS A 125 14.45 13.50 13.58
N PRO A 126 15.06 12.96 14.66
CA PRO A 126 14.69 13.36 16.02
C PRO A 126 14.96 14.84 16.25
#